data_AF-A0A2H5WBW9-F1
#
_entry.id   AF-A0A2H5WBW9-F1
#
_cell.length_a   1.000
_cell.length_b   1.000
_cell.length_c   1.000
_cell.angle_alpha   90.00
_cell.angle_beta   90.00
_cell.angle_gamma   90.00
#
_symmetry.space_group_name_H-M   'P 1'
#
loop_
_entity.id
_entity.type
_entity.pdbx_description
1 polymer ?
#
loop_
_entity_poly.entity_id
_entity_poly.type
_entity_poly.pdbx_seq_one_letter_code
_entity_poly.pdbx_strand_id
1 'polypeptide(L)'
;MNPILVHCLGLGYLFNMYRNKPLVRPGGVVIMFHPVPWEFHQVHHPSYVDFFEEVLAETTDPATIESKFEERYATDPWYIHLYRTSYAYHGVHPFYMWYWGAHALDYLGDVIVVGGNRRACERMGYRAATTFRDALEMAGETVGRSPSITYFHMPPYLIADVS
;
A
#
# COMPACT_ATOMS: atom_id res chain seq x y z
N MET A 1 -8.84 -2.10 7.71
CA MET A 1 -8.24 -2.01 6.36
C MET A 1 -7.04 -2.94 6.34
N ASN A 2 -6.99 -3.91 5.42
CA ASN A 2 -5.84 -4.82 5.29
C ASN A 2 -4.60 -4.07 4.73
N PRO A 3 -3.39 -4.63 4.83
CA PRO A 3 -2.15 -3.94 4.43
C PRO A 3 -2.15 -3.46 2.96
N ILE A 4 -2.66 -4.27 2.02
CA ILE A 4 -2.72 -3.91 0.59
C ILE A 4 -3.66 -2.72 0.35
N LEU A 5 -4.77 -2.65 1.08
CA LEU A 5 -5.66 -1.49 1.01
C LEU A 5 -5.04 -0.22 1.62
N VAL A 6 -4.19 -0.35 2.66
CA VAL A 6 -3.42 0.79 3.19
C VAL A 6 -2.42 1.28 2.14
N HIS A 7 -1.70 0.36 1.49
CA HIS A 7 -0.82 0.68 0.37
C HIS A 7 -1.59 1.43 -0.73
N CYS A 8 -2.73 0.87 -1.17
CA CYS A 8 -3.50 1.44 -2.27
C CYS A 8 -4.06 2.82 -1.90
N LEU A 9 -4.62 3.00 -0.70
CA LEU A 9 -5.10 4.30 -0.27
C LEU A 9 -3.95 5.31 -0.16
N GLY A 10 -2.85 4.97 0.52
CA GLY A 10 -1.75 5.89 0.74
C GLY A 10 -0.98 6.24 -0.52
N LEU A 11 -0.48 5.22 -1.23
CA LEU A 11 0.42 5.38 -2.36
C LEU A 11 -0.28 5.32 -3.72
N GLY A 12 -1.34 4.52 -3.84
CA GLY A 12 -2.14 4.44 -5.08
C GLY A 12 -3.03 5.65 -5.30
N TYR A 13 -3.72 6.10 -4.26
CA TYR A 13 -4.61 7.27 -4.31
C TYR A 13 -3.92 8.53 -3.83
N LEU A 14 -3.66 8.69 -2.53
CA LEU A 14 -3.31 9.99 -1.95
C LEU A 14 -2.01 10.57 -2.51
N PHE A 15 -0.99 9.74 -2.71
CA PHE A 15 0.25 10.17 -3.36
C PHE A 15 0.03 10.63 -4.81
N ASN A 16 -0.82 9.94 -5.58
CA ASN A 16 -1.08 10.24 -7.00
C ASN A 16 -2.14 11.34 -7.22
N MET A 17 -2.83 11.81 -6.17
CA MET A 17 -3.89 12.82 -6.26
C MET A 17 -3.34 14.25 -6.27
N TYR A 18 -2.62 14.60 -7.33
CA TYR A 18 -2.05 15.94 -7.52
C TYR A 18 -2.38 16.54 -8.89
N ARG A 19 -2.19 17.86 -9.00
CA ARG A 19 -2.07 18.53 -10.29
C ARG A 19 -0.61 18.90 -10.53
N ASN A 20 -0.11 18.61 -11.73
CA ASN A 20 1.25 18.89 -12.19
C ASN A 20 2.37 18.03 -11.56
N LYS A 21 2.48 17.95 -10.22
CA LYS A 21 3.53 17.15 -9.56
C LYS A 21 3.11 16.64 -8.17
N PRO A 22 3.69 15.53 -7.67
CA PRO A 22 3.44 15.04 -6.31
C PRO A 22 3.75 16.08 -5.24
N LEU A 23 3.08 15.99 -4.09
CA LEU A 23 3.33 16.87 -2.93
C LEU A 23 4.74 16.71 -2.37
N VAL A 24 5.26 15.48 -2.42
CA VAL A 24 6.62 15.12 -2.02
C VAL A 24 7.56 15.23 -3.21
N ARG A 25 8.81 15.65 -2.96
CA ARG A 25 9.85 15.70 -4.00
C ARG A 25 10.34 14.29 -4.35
N PRO A 26 10.99 14.07 -5.52
CA PRO A 26 11.65 12.80 -5.82
C PRO A 26 12.68 12.46 -4.72
N GLY A 27 12.73 11.18 -4.33
CA GLY A 27 13.56 10.70 -3.22
C GLY A 27 13.15 11.25 -1.84
N GLY A 28 11.95 11.79 -1.72
CA GLY A 28 11.38 12.22 -0.44
C GLY A 28 10.77 11.06 0.35
N VAL A 29 10.19 11.37 1.51
CA VAL A 29 9.62 10.37 2.43
C VAL A 29 8.16 10.65 2.65
N VAL A 30 7.34 9.60 2.62
CA VAL A 30 5.94 9.65 3.06
C VAL A 30 5.83 9.04 4.45
N ILE A 31 5.17 9.76 5.36
CA ILE A 31 4.81 9.28 6.69
C ILE A 31 3.29 9.13 6.76
N MET A 32 2.81 7.91 6.98
CA MET A 32 1.38 7.60 7.15
C MET A 32 1.07 7.26 8.60
N PHE A 33 -0.16 7.51 9.05
CA PHE A 33 -0.64 7.09 10.37
C PHE A 33 -1.73 6.03 10.18
N HIS A 34 -1.40 4.77 10.47
CA HIS A 34 -2.36 3.68 10.36
C HIS A 34 -1.85 2.43 11.11
N PRO A 35 -2.71 1.62 11.75
CA PRO A 35 -2.30 0.40 12.47
C PRO A 35 -1.80 -0.74 11.57
N VAL A 36 -2.15 -0.74 10.29
CA VAL A 36 -1.78 -1.74 9.26
C VAL A 36 -1.91 -3.18 9.79
N PRO A 37 -3.10 -3.60 10.25
CA PRO A 37 -3.26 -4.94 10.82
C PRO A 37 -2.97 -5.99 9.75
N TRP A 38 -2.28 -7.06 10.12
CA TRP A 38 -2.09 -8.25 9.29
C TRP A 38 -3.36 -9.10 9.32
N GLU A 39 -4.44 -8.53 8.77
CA GLU A 39 -5.78 -9.11 8.85
C GLU A 39 -6.50 -8.94 7.52
N PHE A 40 -7.09 -10.04 7.04
CA PHE A 40 -7.79 -10.09 5.76
C PHE A 40 -9.15 -10.74 5.95
N HIS A 41 -10.16 -10.20 5.26
CA HIS A 41 -11.49 -10.81 5.24
C HIS A 41 -11.45 -12.08 4.39
N GLN A 42 -11.54 -13.25 5.02
CA GLN A 42 -11.30 -14.55 4.37
C GLN A 42 -12.22 -14.83 3.17
N VAL A 43 -13.45 -14.30 3.17
CA VAL A 43 -14.40 -14.49 2.06
C VAL A 43 -14.15 -13.51 0.90
N HIS A 44 -13.79 -12.26 1.19
CA HIS A 44 -13.70 -11.21 0.17
C HIS A 44 -12.29 -11.10 -0.42
N HIS A 45 -11.29 -11.46 0.38
CA HIS A 45 -9.88 -11.21 0.11
C HIS A 45 -9.02 -12.49 0.09
N PRO A 46 -9.49 -13.65 -0.43
CA PRO A 46 -8.67 -14.87 -0.44
C PRO A 46 -7.36 -14.66 -1.23
N SER A 47 -7.43 -14.06 -2.41
CA SER A 47 -6.24 -13.74 -3.22
C SER A 47 -5.31 -12.70 -2.58
N TYR A 48 -5.83 -11.83 -1.70
CA TYR A 48 -4.99 -10.86 -0.99
C TYR A 48 -4.16 -11.52 0.10
N VAL A 49 -4.68 -12.57 0.74
CA VAL A 49 -3.92 -13.35 1.72
C VAL A 49 -2.72 -13.94 1.01
N ASP A 50 -2.93 -14.65 -0.10
CA ASP A 50 -1.86 -15.33 -0.81
C ASP A 50 -0.90 -14.33 -1.47
N PHE A 51 -1.39 -13.20 -2.01
CA PHE A 51 -0.53 -12.11 -2.47
C PHE A 51 0.38 -11.56 -1.36
N PHE A 52 -0.16 -11.35 -0.15
CA PHE A 52 0.63 -10.82 0.95
C PHE A 52 1.60 -11.84 1.55
N GLU A 53 1.15 -13.08 1.70
CA GLU A 53 1.87 -14.17 2.36
C GLU A 53 2.91 -14.83 1.47
N GLU A 54 2.65 -14.93 0.16
CA GLU A 54 3.51 -15.59 -0.81
C GLU A 54 4.26 -14.56 -1.68
N VAL A 55 3.53 -13.71 -2.41
CA VAL A 55 4.13 -12.83 -3.43
C VAL A 55 5.00 -11.76 -2.78
N LEU A 56 4.46 -11.00 -1.82
CA LEU A 56 5.23 -9.99 -1.10
C LEU A 56 6.30 -10.58 -0.16
N ALA A 57 6.28 -11.89 0.10
CA ALA A 57 7.38 -12.56 0.79
C ALA A 57 8.62 -12.66 -0.09
N GLU A 58 8.42 -12.82 -1.40
CA GLU A 58 9.50 -12.98 -2.37
C GLU A 58 9.98 -11.63 -2.91
N THR A 59 9.07 -10.71 -3.22
CA THR A 59 9.43 -9.42 -3.81
C THR A 59 8.35 -8.37 -3.63
N THR A 60 8.78 -7.11 -3.53
CA THR A 60 7.90 -5.93 -3.57
C THR A 60 7.95 -5.20 -4.92
N ASP A 61 8.86 -5.61 -5.82
CA ASP A 61 9.08 -4.99 -7.13
C ASP A 61 7.93 -5.32 -8.11
N PRO A 62 7.16 -4.33 -8.58
CA PRO A 62 6.00 -4.55 -9.45
C PRO A 62 6.32 -5.32 -10.74
N ALA A 63 7.47 -5.05 -11.39
CA ALA A 63 7.82 -5.71 -12.65
C ALA A 63 8.14 -7.21 -12.46
N THR A 64 8.81 -7.54 -11.36
CA THR A 64 9.03 -8.94 -10.97
C THR A 64 7.72 -9.63 -10.60
N ILE A 65 6.81 -8.93 -9.91
CA ILE A 65 5.50 -9.45 -9.55
C ILE A 65 4.67 -9.80 -10.79
N GLU A 66 4.57 -8.86 -11.74
CA GLU A 66 3.85 -9.01 -13.01
C GLU A 66 4.36 -10.25 -13.77
N SER A 67 5.67 -10.30 -14.02
CA SER A 67 6.28 -11.34 -14.85
C SER A 67 6.22 -12.74 -14.25
N LYS A 68 6.23 -12.89 -12.91
CA LYS A 68 6.29 -14.20 -12.25
C LYS A 68 4.94 -14.75 -11.78
N PHE A 69 4.03 -13.88 -11.35
CA PHE A 69 2.87 -14.31 -10.56
C PHE A 69 1.52 -13.93 -11.17
N GLU A 70 1.44 -12.82 -11.91
CA GLU A 70 0.15 -12.25 -12.31
C GLU A 70 -0.68 -13.19 -13.17
N GLU A 71 -0.09 -13.78 -14.22
CA GLU A 71 -0.82 -14.69 -15.13
C GLU A 71 -1.37 -15.90 -14.38
N ARG A 72 -0.59 -16.46 -13.44
CA ARG A 72 -1.03 -17.59 -12.60
C ARG A 72 -2.26 -17.20 -11.78
N TYR A 73 -2.25 -16.05 -11.11
CA TYR A 73 -3.39 -15.60 -10.30
C TYR A 73 -4.59 -15.16 -11.15
N ALA A 74 -4.34 -14.64 -12.36
CA ALA A 74 -5.38 -14.21 -13.28
C ALA A 74 -6.14 -15.40 -13.90
N THR A 75 -5.45 -16.54 -14.09
CA THR A 75 -6.01 -17.73 -14.75
C THR A 75 -6.33 -18.88 -13.80
N ASP A 76 -6.02 -18.75 -12.50
CA ASP A 76 -6.26 -19.80 -11.52
C ASP A 76 -7.77 -20.16 -11.43
N PRO A 77 -8.15 -21.41 -11.73
CA PRO A 77 -9.54 -21.85 -11.69
C PRO A 77 -10.20 -21.68 -10.32
N TRP A 78 -9.43 -21.73 -9.23
CA TRP A 78 -9.93 -21.54 -7.88
C TRP A 78 -10.35 -20.10 -7.64
N TYR A 79 -9.50 -19.11 -7.95
CA TYR A 79 -9.89 -17.70 -7.80
C TYR A 79 -11.01 -17.32 -8.75
N ILE A 80 -11.02 -17.84 -9.98
CA ILE A 80 -12.13 -17.62 -10.93
C ILE A 80 -13.44 -18.18 -10.35
N HIS A 81 -13.41 -19.36 -9.75
CA HIS A 81 -14.58 -19.93 -9.09
C HIS A 81 -15.07 -19.02 -7.96
N LEU A 82 -14.19 -18.67 -7.00
CA LEU A 82 -14.55 -17.82 -5.87
C LEU A 82 -15.10 -16.45 -6.31
N TYR A 83 -14.54 -15.84 -7.35
CA TYR A 83 -15.02 -14.57 -7.90
C TYR A 83 -16.43 -14.70 -8.53
N ARG A 84 -16.72 -15.82 -9.20
CA ARG A 84 -17.98 -16.02 -9.93
C ARG A 84 -19.12 -16.58 -9.08
N THR A 85 -18.81 -17.33 -8.04
CA THR A 85 -19.81 -18.07 -7.24
C THR A 85 -19.86 -17.66 -5.77
N SER A 86 -18.92 -16.84 -5.31
CA SER A 86 -18.88 -16.29 -3.95
C SER A 86 -18.81 -14.77 -3.99
N TYR A 87 -18.32 -14.15 -2.91
CA TYR A 87 -18.16 -12.70 -2.77
C TYR A 87 -16.70 -12.24 -2.84
N ALA A 88 -15.81 -13.08 -3.37
CA ALA A 88 -14.39 -12.78 -3.47
C ALA A 88 -14.10 -11.79 -4.60
N TYR A 89 -13.07 -10.96 -4.43
CA TYR A 89 -12.44 -10.28 -5.56
C TYR A 89 -11.74 -11.27 -6.49
N HIS A 90 -11.56 -10.88 -7.76
CA HIS A 90 -10.79 -11.66 -8.72
C HIS A 90 -9.35 -11.90 -8.23
N GLY A 91 -8.73 -13.01 -8.65
CA GLY A 91 -7.38 -13.41 -8.24
C GLY A 91 -6.32 -12.32 -8.47
N VAL A 92 -6.42 -11.60 -9.58
CA VAL A 92 -5.49 -10.52 -9.96
C VAL A 92 -5.74 -9.19 -9.24
N HIS A 93 -6.87 -9.01 -8.56
CA HIS A 93 -7.24 -7.72 -7.97
C HIS A 93 -6.20 -7.13 -6.98
N PRO A 94 -5.56 -7.89 -6.05
CA PRO A 94 -4.52 -7.32 -5.19
C PRO A 94 -3.28 -6.84 -5.94
N PHE A 95 -2.99 -7.39 -7.13
CA PHE A 95 -1.87 -6.96 -7.98
C PHE A 95 -2.11 -5.53 -8.47
N TYR A 96 -3.31 -5.25 -8.99
CA TYR A 96 -3.64 -3.90 -9.44
C TYR A 96 -3.68 -2.88 -8.30
N MET A 97 -4.08 -3.30 -7.10
CA MET A 97 -3.99 -2.44 -5.90
C MET A 97 -2.54 -2.13 -5.53
N TRP A 98 -1.60 -3.05 -5.77
CA TRP A 98 -0.17 -2.84 -5.56
C TRP A 98 0.45 -1.98 -6.66
N TYR A 99 0.13 -2.25 -7.93
CA TYR A 99 0.68 -1.50 -9.07
C TYR A 99 0.24 -0.05 -9.09
N TRP A 100 -0.93 0.26 -8.53
CA TRP A 100 -1.36 1.64 -8.42
C TRP A 100 -0.37 2.49 -7.59
N GLY A 101 0.28 1.90 -6.58
CA GLY A 101 1.34 2.56 -5.83
C GLY A 101 2.73 2.46 -6.46
N ALA A 102 2.91 1.77 -7.60
CA ALA A 102 4.22 1.55 -8.20
C ALA A 102 4.97 2.85 -8.50
N HIS A 103 4.28 3.87 -9.00
CA HIS A 103 4.88 5.19 -9.22
C HIS A 103 5.41 5.80 -7.90
N ALA A 104 4.66 5.68 -6.82
CA ALA A 104 5.10 6.18 -5.51
C ALA A 104 6.31 5.39 -4.99
N LEU A 105 6.33 4.06 -5.15
CA LEU A 105 7.45 3.22 -4.74
C LEU A 105 8.74 3.58 -5.47
N ASP A 106 8.67 3.84 -6.78
CA ASP A 106 9.83 4.28 -7.58
C ASP A 106 10.26 5.72 -7.26
N TYR A 107 9.29 6.60 -6.99
CA TYR A 107 9.55 8.03 -6.78
C TYR A 107 10.05 8.36 -5.37
N LEU A 108 9.63 7.61 -4.35
CA LEU A 108 9.96 7.84 -2.95
C LEU A 108 11.29 7.19 -2.57
N GLY A 109 11.98 7.83 -1.62
CA GLY A 109 13.16 7.23 -0.99
C GLY A 109 12.81 6.36 0.22
N ASP A 110 11.65 6.58 0.84
CA ASP A 110 11.18 5.80 2.00
C ASP A 110 9.67 5.97 2.23
N VAL A 111 9.07 4.97 2.87
CA VAL A 111 7.69 4.96 3.34
C VAL A 111 7.67 4.49 4.79
N ILE A 112 7.20 5.37 5.67
CA ILE A 112 7.17 5.13 7.11
C ILE A 112 5.72 5.15 7.59
N VAL A 113 5.34 4.18 8.42
CA VAL A 113 4.00 4.12 9.01
C VAL A 113 4.07 4.21 10.53
N VAL A 114 3.49 5.29 11.07
CA VAL A 114 3.34 5.50 12.51
C VAL A 114 2.17 4.65 13.02
N GLY A 115 2.44 3.85 14.05
CA GLY A 115 1.47 2.93 14.67
C GLY A 115 1.26 1.63 13.90
N GLY A 116 1.95 1.43 12.78
CA GLY A 116 1.81 0.24 11.94
C GLY A 116 2.31 -1.04 12.60
N ASN A 117 1.66 -2.16 12.31
CA ASN A 117 2.19 -3.48 12.63
C ASN A 117 3.54 -3.66 11.94
N ARG A 118 4.61 -3.78 12.74
CA ARG A 118 5.99 -3.83 12.24
C ARG A 118 6.20 -4.89 11.16
N ARG A 119 5.73 -6.12 11.41
CA ARG A 119 5.89 -7.23 10.46
C ARG A 119 5.13 -7.00 9.16
N ALA A 120 3.93 -6.40 9.24
CA ALA A 120 3.15 -6.10 8.04
C ALA A 120 3.77 -4.98 7.20
N CYS A 121 4.29 -3.93 7.86
CA CYS A 121 5.03 -2.86 7.19
C CYS A 121 6.31 -3.40 6.53
N GLU A 122 7.10 -4.19 7.24
CA GLU A 122 8.32 -4.82 6.71
C GLU A 122 8.03 -5.70 5.49
N ARG A 123 6.94 -6.49 5.52
CA ARG A 123 6.49 -7.30 4.38
C ARG A 123 6.21 -6.47 3.12
N MET A 124 5.75 -5.23 3.29
CA MET A 124 5.50 -4.30 2.18
C MET A 124 6.74 -3.51 1.76
N GLY A 125 7.90 -3.72 2.39
CA GLY A 125 9.10 -2.90 2.18
C GLY A 125 9.05 -1.54 2.86
N TYR A 126 8.16 -1.35 3.85
CA TYR A 126 8.02 -0.11 4.60
C TYR A 126 8.65 -0.22 5.98
N ARG A 127 8.86 0.94 6.61
CA ARG A 127 9.31 1.01 8.00
C ARG A 127 8.13 1.34 8.92
N ALA A 128 8.14 0.77 10.12
CA ALA A 128 7.16 1.09 11.16
C ALA A 128 7.79 1.94 12.26
N ALA A 129 7.10 3.01 12.65
CA ALA A 129 7.47 3.89 13.76
C ALA A 129 6.42 3.80 14.87
N THR A 130 6.83 3.90 16.14
CA THR A 130 5.88 3.93 17.26
C THR A 130 5.27 5.31 17.43
N THR A 131 6.08 6.36 17.28
CA THR A 131 5.63 7.76 17.39
C THR A 131 5.96 8.56 16.14
N PHE A 132 5.31 9.71 15.99
CA PHE A 132 5.64 10.64 14.90
C PHE A 132 7.07 11.20 15.03
N ARG A 133 7.59 11.36 16.25
CA ARG A 133 8.97 11.77 16.48
C ARG A 133 9.95 10.75 15.90
N ASP A 134 9.72 9.47 16.20
CA ASP A 134 10.56 8.40 15.66
C ASP A 134 10.50 8.40 14.13
N ALA A 135 9.31 8.58 13.54
CA ALA A 135 9.18 8.67 12.09
C ALA A 135 9.94 9.84 11.47
N LEU A 136 10.02 11.00 12.15
CA LEU A 136 10.83 12.13 11.68
C LEU A 136 12.33 11.87 11.78
N GLU A 137 12.78 11.20 12.84
CA GLU A 137 14.18 10.78 13.00
C GLU A 137 14.56 9.77 11.90
N MET A 138 13.72 8.76 11.70
CA MET A 138 13.82 7.76 10.64
C MET A 138 13.85 8.38 9.24
N ALA A 139 12.96 9.34 8.95
CA ALA A 139 12.96 10.06 7.67
C ALA A 139 14.25 10.85 7.45
N GLY A 140 14.87 11.37 8.52
CA GLY A 140 16.12 12.11 8.45
C GLY A 140 17.31 11.30 7.92
N GLU A 141 17.27 9.96 8.05
CA GLU A 141 18.25 9.05 7.46
C GLU A 141 18.20 9.07 5.92
N THR A 142 17.02 9.34 5.35
CA THR A 142 16.77 9.36 3.90
C THR A 142 16.88 10.78 3.32
N VAL A 143 16.29 11.79 3.97
CA VAL A 143 16.18 13.15 3.41
C VAL A 143 17.09 14.19 4.06
N GLY A 144 17.90 13.79 5.03
CA GLY A 144 18.78 14.66 5.80
C GLY A 144 18.09 15.37 6.97
N ARG A 145 18.85 16.21 7.68
CA ARG A 145 18.46 16.75 9.00
C ARG A 145 17.48 17.92 9.00
N SER A 146 17.24 18.55 7.86
CA SER A 146 16.39 19.76 7.78
C SER A 146 15.49 19.75 6.54
N PRO A 147 14.59 18.75 6.40
CA PRO A 147 13.67 18.70 5.28
C PRO A 147 12.54 19.73 5.45
N SER A 148 11.99 20.21 4.33
CA SER A 148 10.68 20.86 4.33
C SER A 148 9.60 19.82 4.56
N ILE A 149 8.70 20.07 5.51
CA ILE A 149 7.60 19.14 5.85
C ILE A 149 6.29 19.74 5.37
N THR A 150 5.49 18.95 4.65
CA THR A 150 4.11 19.28 4.31
C THR A 150 3.19 18.30 5.01
N TYR A 151 2.23 18.83 5.77
CA TYR A 151 1.18 18.03 6.39
C TYR A 151 -0.05 18.06 5.49
N PHE A 152 -0.44 16.90 4.97
CA PHE A 152 -1.64 16.74 4.17
C PHE A 152 -2.72 16.07 5.01
N HIS A 153 -3.84 16.75 5.19
CA HIS A 153 -5.00 16.26 5.92
C HIS A 153 -6.19 16.17 4.97
N MET A 154 -6.68 14.96 4.73
CA MET A 154 -7.88 14.72 3.94
C MET A 154 -9.08 14.54 4.89
N PRO A 155 -10.20 15.25 4.69
CA PRO A 155 -11.43 14.96 5.44
C PRO A 155 -11.93 13.53 5.12
N PRO A 156 -12.69 12.89 6.02
CA PRO A 156 -13.35 11.62 5.71
C PRO A 156 -14.18 11.74 4.43
N TYR A 157 -14.31 10.64 3.69
CA TYR A 157 -15.07 10.58 2.43
C TYR A 157 -16.42 11.30 2.57
N LEU A 158 -16.77 12.10 1.57
CA LEU A 158 -18.00 12.90 1.50
C LEU A 158 -19.22 12.09 1.96
N ILE A 159 -19.91 12.55 3.00
CA ILE A 159 -21.27 12.12 3.32
C ILE A 159 -22.19 13.15 2.69
N ALA A 160 -22.84 12.78 1.58
CA ALA A 160 -23.87 13.60 0.98
C ALA A 160 -25.22 13.23 1.61
N ASP A 161 -25.96 14.26 2.04
CA ASP A 161 -27.39 14.13 2.28
C ASP A 161 -28.11 14.17 0.93
N VAL A 162 -28.92 13.16 0.64
CA VAL A 162 -29.59 12.99 -0.67
C VAL A 162 -31.10 12.88 -0.46
N SER A 163 -31.85 13.68 -1.23
CA SER A 163 -33.32 13.72 -1.24
C SER A 163 -33.92 12.94 -2.40
#